data_AF-A0A7C5TES3-F1
#
_entry.id   AF-A0A7C5TES3-F1
#
_cell.length_a   1.000
_cell.length_b   1.000
_cell.length_c   1.000
_cell.angle_alpha   90.00
_cell.angle_beta   90.00
_cell.angle_gamma   90.00
#
_symmetry.space_group_name_H-M   'P 1'
#
loop_
_entity.id
_entity.type
_entity.pdbx_description
1 polymer ?
#
loop_
_entity_poly.entity_id
_entity_poly.type
_entity_poly.pdbx_seq_one_letter_code
_entity_poly.pdbx_strand_id
1 'polypeptide(L)'
;MSIINEEELEGRIRELSNGVLRIRELIEKKMKEKDELRNELGKVREELSSVINQLNSKRSELASVREELNKLRKGRDEYVNMLRQLRDRRGELLQRIKELIEKVKKYRELLKVVNDLVGGKPVDRDKLKELVEKLEFEHEISPTDPEKEWEFFRTIQQLERELNAAEVLTKIKDYINKTSQEIDRLRNERIELGQRMRDIYTNSLMNIKAQIQELKKKRDSIVNEIVQLKSRRDSLKARRDELKTQIPKKSAEIKELRDKLRELNDEINKYQLLLIAARKSKNLATKKQEEERLREEARKKAEESLQRLMKGERVDLNYLLGLG
;
A
#
# COMPACT_ATOMS: atom_id res chain seq x y z
N MET A 1 26.18 6.93 85.29
CA MET A 1 26.00 6.24 84.00
C MET A 1 25.48 7.27 83.00
N SER A 2 26.11 7.34 81.83
CA SER A 2 25.86 8.35 80.79
C SER A 2 24.36 8.52 80.54
N ILE A 3 23.85 9.70 80.91
CA ILE A 3 22.47 10.09 80.64
C ILE A 3 22.41 10.27 79.13
N ILE A 4 21.76 9.34 78.45
CA ILE A 4 21.41 9.52 77.03
C ILE A 4 20.67 10.86 76.94
N ASN A 5 21.26 11.83 76.24
CA ASN A 5 20.75 13.19 76.20
C ASN A 5 19.44 13.21 75.37
N GLU A 6 18.32 13.47 76.04
CA GLU A 6 16.98 13.46 75.44
C GLU A 6 16.89 14.46 74.27
N GLU A 7 17.56 15.61 74.39
CA GLU A 7 17.58 16.66 73.36
C GLU A 7 18.32 16.22 72.10
N GLU A 8 19.42 15.46 72.23
CA GLU A 8 20.17 14.93 71.09
C GLU A 8 19.36 13.87 70.32
N LEU A 9 18.64 13.01 71.04
CA LEU A 9 17.74 12.03 70.43
C LEU A 9 16.57 12.70 69.70
N GLU A 10 15.96 13.72 70.30
CA GLU A 10 14.90 14.49 69.66
C GLU A 10 15.42 15.25 68.43
N GLY A 11 16.60 15.85 68.51
CA GLY A 11 17.27 16.51 67.38
C GLY A 11 17.48 15.52 66.23
N ARG A 12 18.02 14.33 66.52
CA ARG A 12 18.25 13.31 65.50
C ARG A 12 16.96 12.79 64.87
N ILE A 13 15.90 12.60 65.65
CA ILE A 13 14.58 12.22 65.14
C ILE A 13 14.04 13.30 64.19
N ARG A 14 14.19 14.60 64.54
CA ARG A 14 13.76 15.70 63.67
C ARG A 14 14.56 15.74 62.35
N GLU A 15 15.87 15.57 62.40
CA GLU A 15 16.72 15.49 61.20
C GLU A 15 16.30 14.34 60.27
N LEU A 16 16.14 13.14 60.82
CA LEU A 16 15.72 11.97 60.04
C LEU A 16 14.31 12.14 59.50
N SER A 17 13.39 12.74 60.27
CA SER A 17 12.02 13.04 59.83
C SER A 17 12.01 14.02 58.65
N ASN A 18 12.88 15.05 58.68
CA ASN A 18 13.07 15.94 57.55
C ASN A 18 13.67 15.22 56.33
N GLY A 19 14.58 14.27 56.55
CA GLY A 19 15.10 13.38 55.49
C GLY A 19 14.01 12.54 54.85
N VAL A 20 13.12 11.96 55.66
CA VAL A 20 11.93 11.20 55.20
C VAL A 20 11.02 12.05 54.34
N LEU A 21 10.72 13.29 54.74
CA LEU A 21 9.90 14.21 53.94
C LEU A 21 10.53 14.49 52.57
N ARG A 22 11.84 14.81 52.53
CA ARG A 22 12.57 15.04 51.28
C ARG A 22 12.54 13.82 50.35
N ILE A 23 12.75 12.62 50.89
CA ILE A 23 12.69 11.39 50.07
C ILE A 23 11.28 11.14 49.55
N ARG A 24 10.23 11.39 50.35
CA ARG A 24 8.84 11.27 49.89
C ARG A 24 8.54 12.21 48.72
N GLU A 25 8.96 13.47 48.81
CA GLU A 25 8.81 14.44 47.71
C GLU A 25 9.55 13.99 46.44
N LEU A 26 10.78 13.46 46.58
CA LEU A 26 11.54 12.94 45.44
C LEU A 26 10.86 11.73 44.81
N ILE A 27 10.32 10.80 45.61
CA ILE A 27 9.53 9.67 45.11
C ILE A 27 8.31 10.17 44.33
N GLU A 28 7.57 11.14 44.86
CA GLU A 28 6.41 11.70 44.19
C GLU A 28 6.76 12.33 42.83
N LYS A 29 7.82 13.13 42.78
CA LYS A 29 8.33 13.72 41.52
C LYS A 29 8.70 12.64 40.51
N LYS A 30 9.44 11.61 40.93
CA LYS A 30 9.85 10.50 40.04
C LYS A 30 8.67 9.63 39.59
N MET A 31 7.64 9.47 40.42
CA MET A 31 6.40 8.79 40.03
C MET A 31 5.67 9.58 38.95
N LYS A 32 5.54 10.91 39.10
CA LYS A 32 4.94 11.79 38.07
C LYS A 32 5.69 11.69 36.74
N GLU A 33 7.02 11.81 36.75
CA GLU A 33 7.86 11.64 35.54
C GLU A 33 7.64 10.26 34.88
N LYS A 34 7.53 9.20 35.68
CA LYS A 34 7.29 7.85 35.15
C LYS A 34 5.91 7.71 34.50
N ASP A 35 4.89 8.31 35.09
CA ASP A 35 3.53 8.26 34.56
C ASP A 35 3.38 9.12 33.29
N GLU A 36 4.08 10.25 33.21
CA GLU A 36 4.22 11.02 31.97
C GLU A 36 4.85 10.19 30.84
N LEU A 37 5.97 9.50 31.11
CA LEU A 37 6.60 8.60 30.13
C LEU A 37 5.67 7.45 29.70
N ARG A 38 4.83 6.93 30.60
CA ARG A 38 3.84 5.90 30.27
C ARG A 38 2.74 6.45 29.37
N ASN A 39 2.26 7.66 29.65
CA ASN A 39 1.27 8.34 28.83
C ASN A 39 1.81 8.65 27.43
N GLU A 40 3.05 9.14 27.33
CA GLU A 40 3.74 9.31 26.05
C GLU A 40 3.86 7.99 25.29
N LEU A 41 4.24 6.90 25.97
CA LEU A 41 4.32 5.59 25.35
C LEU A 41 2.96 5.10 24.84
N GLY A 42 1.88 5.41 25.54
CA GLY A 42 0.50 5.17 25.08
C GLY A 42 0.22 5.89 23.76
N LYS A 43 0.45 7.21 23.71
CA LYS A 43 0.27 8.03 22.50
C LYS A 43 1.10 7.52 21.32
N VAL A 44 2.38 7.22 21.54
CA VAL A 44 3.27 6.68 20.49
C VAL A 44 2.76 5.34 19.96
N ARG A 45 2.19 4.47 20.81
CA ARG A 45 1.61 3.19 20.37
C ARG A 45 0.36 3.40 19.52
N GLU A 46 -0.51 4.33 19.90
CA GLU A 46 -1.71 4.69 19.13
C GLU A 46 -1.33 5.26 17.76
N GLU A 47 -0.40 6.21 17.71
CA GLU A 47 0.13 6.75 16.46
C GLU A 47 0.76 5.66 15.58
N LEU A 48 1.56 4.77 16.18
CA LEU A 48 2.20 3.68 15.45
C LEU A 48 1.16 2.71 14.86
N SER A 49 0.08 2.42 15.60
CA SER A 49 -1.05 1.62 15.11
C SER A 49 -1.74 2.31 13.93
N SER A 50 -2.03 3.62 14.06
CA SER A 50 -2.62 4.42 12.99
C SER A 50 -1.76 4.43 11.73
N VAL A 51 -0.44 4.66 11.85
CA VAL A 51 0.50 4.64 10.73
C VAL A 51 0.57 3.25 10.08
N ILE A 52 0.53 2.17 10.85
CA ILE A 52 0.47 0.80 10.30
C ILE A 52 -0.80 0.59 9.49
N ASN A 53 -1.95 1.03 10.00
CA ASN A 53 -3.23 0.92 9.30
C ASN A 53 -3.23 1.72 7.98
N GLN A 54 -2.72 2.96 8.01
CA GLN A 54 -2.55 3.77 6.80
C GLN A 54 -1.63 3.09 5.78
N LEU A 55 -0.51 2.51 6.24
CA LEU A 55 0.44 1.81 5.38
C LEU A 55 -0.21 0.57 4.73
N ASN A 56 -1.03 -0.18 5.48
CA ASN A 56 -1.78 -1.31 4.94
C ASN A 56 -2.82 -0.86 3.91
N SER A 57 -3.58 0.22 4.17
CA SER A 57 -4.51 0.81 3.19
C SER A 57 -3.79 1.19 1.89
N LYS A 58 -2.68 1.92 2.00
CA LYS A 58 -1.90 2.36 0.84
C LYS A 58 -1.29 1.20 0.06
N ARG A 59 -0.91 0.11 0.73
CA ARG A 59 -0.46 -1.12 0.06
C ARG A 59 -1.57 -1.79 -0.72
N SER A 60 -2.80 -1.82 -0.19
CA SER A 60 -3.96 -2.33 -0.89
C SER A 60 -4.33 -1.47 -2.10
N GLU A 61 -4.33 -0.15 -1.95
CA GLU A 61 -4.49 0.81 -3.07
C GLU A 61 -3.41 0.61 -4.15
N LEU A 62 -2.15 0.39 -3.74
CA LEU A 62 -1.07 0.10 -4.69
C LEU A 62 -1.30 -1.23 -5.42
N ALA A 63 -1.84 -2.24 -4.74
CA ALA A 63 -2.14 -3.54 -5.35
C ALA A 63 -3.25 -3.43 -6.41
N SER A 64 -4.34 -2.70 -6.13
CA SER A 64 -5.41 -2.47 -7.11
C SER A 64 -4.91 -1.70 -8.33
N VAL A 65 -4.15 -0.62 -8.13
CA VAL A 65 -3.54 0.15 -9.25
C VAL A 65 -2.63 -0.73 -10.11
N ARG A 66 -1.85 -1.63 -9.49
CA ARG A 66 -1.01 -2.59 -10.23
C ARG A 66 -1.84 -3.57 -11.05
N GLU A 67 -2.95 -4.05 -10.50
CA GLU A 67 -3.87 -4.94 -11.20
C GLU A 67 -4.52 -4.24 -12.41
N GLU A 68 -5.01 -3.02 -12.23
CA GLU A 68 -5.56 -2.20 -13.32
C GLU A 68 -4.54 -1.93 -14.41
N LEU A 69 -3.30 -1.58 -14.04
CA LEU A 69 -2.20 -1.41 -15.00
C LEU A 69 -1.93 -2.70 -15.79
N ASN A 70 -2.01 -3.86 -15.15
CA ASN A 70 -1.82 -5.15 -15.83
C ASN A 70 -2.98 -5.45 -16.79
N LYS A 71 -4.24 -5.16 -16.41
CA LYS A 71 -5.40 -5.28 -17.29
C LYS A 71 -5.27 -4.41 -18.54
N LEU A 72 -4.89 -3.14 -18.37
CA LEU A 72 -4.68 -2.22 -19.49
C LEU A 72 -3.51 -2.64 -20.39
N ARG A 73 -2.43 -3.19 -19.83
CA ARG A 73 -1.31 -3.72 -20.64
C ARG A 73 -1.74 -4.91 -21.48
N LYS A 74 -2.51 -5.84 -20.91
CA LYS A 74 -3.07 -6.97 -21.66
C LYS A 74 -3.99 -6.49 -22.78
N GLY A 75 -4.93 -5.58 -22.49
CA GLY A 75 -5.81 -5.01 -23.50
C GLY A 75 -5.04 -4.26 -24.60
N ARG A 76 -3.98 -3.52 -24.25
CA ARG A 76 -3.07 -2.92 -25.25
C ARG A 76 -2.45 -3.98 -26.14
N ASP A 77 -1.94 -5.06 -25.57
CA ASP A 77 -1.24 -6.12 -26.31
C ASP A 77 -2.21 -6.85 -27.26
N GLU A 78 -3.48 -7.04 -26.85
CA GLU A 78 -4.55 -7.53 -27.72
C GLU A 78 -4.80 -6.62 -28.92
N TYR A 79 -4.94 -5.30 -28.70
CA TYR A 79 -5.09 -4.34 -29.80
C TYR A 79 -3.86 -4.29 -30.71
N VAL A 80 -2.65 -4.40 -30.17
CA VAL A 80 -1.42 -4.45 -30.96
C VAL A 80 -1.37 -5.71 -31.83
N ASN A 81 -1.78 -6.85 -31.29
CA ASN A 81 -1.88 -8.10 -32.05
C ASN A 81 -2.94 -8.00 -33.16
N MET A 82 -4.11 -7.43 -32.86
CA MET A 82 -5.15 -7.17 -33.86
C MET A 82 -4.64 -6.26 -34.99
N LEU A 83 -3.92 -5.18 -34.65
CA LEU A 83 -3.31 -4.29 -35.64
C LEU A 83 -2.27 -4.99 -36.51
N ARG A 84 -1.52 -5.94 -35.95
CA ARG A 84 -0.57 -6.76 -36.73
C ARG A 84 -1.32 -7.62 -37.75
N GLN A 85 -2.36 -8.34 -37.33
CA GLN A 85 -3.19 -9.16 -38.21
C GLN A 85 -3.86 -8.32 -39.32
N LEU A 86 -4.43 -7.15 -38.98
CA LEU A 86 -5.04 -6.24 -39.95
C LEU A 86 -4.01 -5.72 -40.96
N ARG A 87 -2.77 -5.45 -40.52
CA ARG A 87 -1.68 -5.02 -41.39
C ARG A 87 -1.26 -6.11 -42.35
N ASP A 88 -1.10 -7.33 -41.86
CA ASP A 88 -0.72 -8.49 -42.67
C ASP A 88 -1.80 -8.77 -43.71
N ARG A 89 -3.08 -8.80 -43.30
CA ARG A 89 -4.22 -8.95 -44.21
C ARG A 89 -4.28 -7.84 -45.27
N ARG A 90 -4.06 -6.59 -44.87
CA ARG A 90 -3.99 -5.45 -45.81
C ARG A 90 -2.85 -5.62 -46.81
N GLY A 91 -1.73 -6.21 -46.40
CA GLY A 91 -0.61 -6.57 -47.26
C GLY A 91 -0.96 -7.66 -48.29
N GLU A 92 -1.66 -8.72 -47.86
CA GLU A 92 -2.16 -9.77 -48.75
C GLU A 92 -3.11 -9.22 -49.82
N LEU A 93 -4.07 -8.37 -49.41
CA LEU A 93 -5.01 -7.74 -50.34
C LEU A 93 -4.28 -6.87 -51.37
N LEU A 94 -3.24 -6.13 -50.94
CA LEU A 94 -2.42 -5.34 -51.86
C LEU A 94 -1.71 -6.22 -52.88
N GLN A 95 -1.15 -7.35 -52.46
CA GLN A 95 -0.49 -8.29 -53.36
C GLN A 95 -1.49 -8.90 -54.35
N ARG A 96 -2.67 -9.32 -53.87
CA ARG A 96 -3.73 -9.87 -54.72
C ARG A 96 -4.22 -8.85 -55.74
N ILE A 97 -4.44 -7.61 -55.33
CA ILE A 97 -4.82 -6.51 -56.25
C ILE A 97 -3.76 -6.34 -57.35
N LYS A 98 -2.46 -6.36 -57.01
CA LYS A 98 -1.39 -6.26 -58.01
C LYS A 98 -1.43 -7.40 -59.04
N GLU A 99 -1.62 -8.64 -58.58
CA GLU A 99 -1.74 -9.81 -59.46
C GLU A 99 -2.94 -9.71 -60.41
N LEU A 100 -4.10 -9.29 -59.90
CA LEU A 100 -5.30 -9.12 -60.71
C LEU A 100 -5.14 -7.98 -61.73
N ILE A 101 -4.52 -6.87 -61.34
CA ILE A 101 -4.20 -5.77 -62.28
C ILE A 101 -3.30 -6.28 -63.41
N GLU A 102 -2.28 -7.07 -63.09
CA GLU A 102 -1.37 -7.63 -64.09
C GLU A 102 -2.09 -8.60 -65.04
N LYS A 103 -3.01 -9.43 -64.52
CA LYS A 103 -3.88 -10.27 -65.35
C LYS A 103 -4.75 -9.43 -66.28
N VAL A 104 -5.37 -8.35 -65.77
CA VAL A 104 -6.19 -7.44 -66.58
C VAL A 104 -5.37 -6.80 -67.70
N LYS A 105 -4.11 -6.39 -67.44
CA LYS A 105 -3.23 -5.87 -68.49
C LYS A 105 -2.99 -6.90 -69.60
N LYS A 106 -2.63 -8.14 -69.24
CA LYS A 106 -2.44 -9.24 -70.22
C LYS A 106 -3.70 -9.49 -71.04
N TYR A 107 -4.87 -9.54 -70.41
CA TYR A 107 -6.14 -9.71 -71.12
C TYR A 107 -6.47 -8.51 -72.03
N ARG A 108 -6.11 -7.28 -71.65
CA ARG A 108 -6.27 -6.10 -72.51
C ARG A 108 -5.33 -6.13 -73.71
N GLU A 109 -4.11 -6.61 -73.55
CA GLU A 109 -3.17 -6.83 -74.66
C GLU A 109 -3.70 -7.90 -75.63
N LEU A 110 -4.18 -9.03 -75.10
CA LEU A 110 -4.84 -10.06 -75.91
C LEU A 110 -6.08 -9.50 -76.63
N LEU A 111 -6.91 -8.72 -75.93
CA LEU A 111 -8.06 -8.08 -76.53
C LEU A 111 -7.64 -7.17 -77.70
N LYS A 112 -6.55 -6.42 -77.56
CA LYS A 112 -6.00 -5.57 -78.62
C LYS A 112 -5.56 -6.41 -79.83
N VAL A 113 -4.78 -7.47 -79.61
CA VAL A 113 -4.31 -8.36 -80.70
C VAL A 113 -5.50 -9.00 -81.44
N VAL A 114 -6.49 -9.53 -80.71
CA VAL A 114 -7.68 -10.13 -81.34
C VAL A 114 -8.51 -9.07 -82.07
N ASN A 115 -8.63 -7.86 -81.53
CA ASN A 115 -9.35 -6.78 -82.19
C ASN A 115 -8.65 -6.28 -83.47
N ASP A 116 -7.31 -6.22 -83.47
CA ASP A 116 -6.50 -5.88 -84.64
C ASP A 116 -6.63 -6.93 -85.76
N LEU A 117 -6.70 -8.23 -85.40
CA LEU A 117 -6.92 -9.34 -86.34
C LEU A 117 -8.30 -9.28 -87.03
N VAL A 118 -9.32 -8.75 -86.36
CA VAL A 118 -10.69 -8.60 -86.88
C VAL A 118 -10.87 -7.23 -87.58
N GLY A 119 -9.79 -6.44 -87.72
CA GLY A 119 -9.82 -5.16 -88.41
C GLY A 119 -10.59 -4.06 -87.67
N GLY A 120 -10.79 -4.20 -86.36
CA GLY A 120 -11.38 -3.17 -85.49
C GLY A 120 -12.85 -2.85 -85.75
N LYS A 121 -13.55 -3.61 -86.60
CA LYS A 121 -14.99 -3.42 -86.82
C LYS A 121 -15.77 -3.88 -85.58
N PRO A 122 -16.78 -3.12 -85.12
CA PRO A 122 -17.69 -3.61 -84.10
C PRO A 122 -18.51 -4.76 -84.68
N VAL A 123 -18.14 -5.98 -84.30
CA VAL A 123 -18.83 -7.18 -84.74
C VAL A 123 -19.97 -7.49 -83.79
N ASP A 124 -21.21 -7.41 -84.29
CA ASP A 124 -22.42 -7.70 -83.53
C ASP A 124 -22.71 -9.20 -83.64
N ARG A 125 -22.38 -9.96 -82.57
CA ARG A 125 -22.38 -11.43 -82.56
C ARG A 125 -23.72 -12.01 -83.04
N ASP A 126 -24.82 -11.45 -82.57
CA ASP A 126 -26.15 -11.99 -82.82
C ASP A 126 -26.58 -11.74 -84.29
N LYS A 127 -26.15 -10.63 -84.90
CA LYS A 127 -26.38 -10.35 -86.33
C LYS A 127 -25.53 -11.22 -87.24
N LEU A 128 -24.27 -11.48 -86.88
CA LEU A 128 -23.41 -12.40 -87.64
C LEU A 128 -23.96 -13.82 -87.60
N LYS A 129 -24.42 -14.27 -86.43
CA LYS A 129 -25.01 -15.60 -86.28
C LYS A 129 -26.26 -15.76 -87.16
N GLU A 130 -27.13 -14.76 -87.16
CA GLU A 130 -28.32 -14.72 -88.01
C GLU A 130 -27.96 -14.64 -89.52
N LEU A 131 -26.86 -13.97 -89.88
CA LEU A 131 -26.37 -13.91 -91.26
C LEU A 131 -25.80 -15.24 -91.74
N VAL A 132 -25.05 -15.94 -90.89
CA VAL A 132 -24.50 -17.28 -91.16
C VAL A 132 -25.64 -18.28 -91.33
N GLU A 133 -26.60 -18.32 -90.39
CA GLU A 133 -27.76 -19.21 -90.47
C GLU A 133 -28.60 -18.96 -91.73
N LYS A 134 -28.76 -17.69 -92.16
CA LYS A 134 -29.45 -17.34 -93.41
C LYS A 134 -28.68 -17.79 -94.66
N LEU A 135 -27.37 -17.61 -94.69
CA LEU A 135 -26.53 -18.01 -95.83
C LEU A 135 -26.38 -19.54 -95.94
N GLU A 136 -26.33 -20.25 -94.82
CA GLU A 136 -26.38 -21.73 -94.79
C GLU A 136 -27.73 -22.24 -95.30
N PHE A 137 -28.84 -21.62 -94.86
CA PHE A 137 -30.19 -21.96 -95.33
C PHE A 137 -30.38 -21.65 -96.83
N GLU A 138 -29.86 -20.52 -97.32
CA GLU A 138 -29.87 -20.17 -98.74
C GLU A 138 -29.01 -21.14 -99.57
N HIS A 139 -27.88 -21.61 -99.02
CA HIS A 139 -27.05 -22.64 -99.62
C HIS A 139 -27.76 -24.00 -99.70
N GLU A 140 -28.53 -24.39 -98.68
CA GLU A 140 -29.28 -25.65 -98.65
C GLU A 140 -30.48 -25.69 -99.64
N ILE A 141 -31.03 -24.53 -100.02
CA ILE A 141 -32.30 -24.43 -100.78
C ILE A 141 -32.11 -23.94 -102.22
N SER A 142 -30.96 -23.32 -102.55
CA SER A 142 -30.72 -22.74 -103.87
C SER A 142 -29.92 -23.67 -104.80
N PRO A 143 -30.44 -24.10 -105.95
CA PRO A 143 -29.69 -24.86 -106.95
C PRO A 143 -28.85 -23.89 -107.79
N THR A 144 -27.53 -23.81 -107.57
CA THR A 144 -26.68 -22.82 -108.27
C THR A 144 -25.31 -23.39 -108.68
N ASP A 145 -24.76 -22.80 -109.76
CA ASP A 145 -23.46 -23.02 -110.40
C ASP A 145 -22.25 -23.21 -109.44
N PRO A 146 -21.27 -24.08 -109.75
CA PRO A 146 -20.13 -24.40 -108.87
C PRO A 146 -19.27 -23.20 -108.41
N GLU A 147 -19.17 -22.14 -109.23
CA GLU A 147 -18.43 -20.93 -108.85
C GLU A 147 -19.12 -20.14 -107.74
N LYS A 148 -20.46 -20.06 -107.79
CA LYS A 148 -21.24 -19.36 -106.77
C LYS A 148 -21.26 -20.13 -105.46
N GLU A 149 -21.30 -21.46 -105.51
CA GLU A 149 -21.11 -22.31 -104.33
C GLU A 149 -19.75 -22.07 -103.66
N TRP A 150 -18.69 -21.89 -104.44
CA TRP A 150 -17.36 -21.58 -103.93
C TRP A 150 -17.30 -20.20 -103.24
N GLU A 151 -17.99 -19.20 -103.79
CA GLU A 151 -18.11 -17.88 -103.18
C GLU A 151 -18.94 -17.91 -101.89
N PHE A 152 -20.06 -18.67 -101.85
CA PHE A 152 -20.85 -18.90 -100.64
C PHE A 152 -20.03 -19.59 -99.56
N PHE A 153 -19.31 -20.65 -99.90
CA PHE A 153 -18.45 -21.34 -98.95
C PHE A 153 -17.36 -20.41 -98.39
N ARG A 154 -16.74 -19.59 -99.25
CA ARG A 154 -15.69 -18.64 -98.85
C ARG A 154 -16.21 -17.53 -97.94
N THR A 155 -17.42 -17.05 -98.21
CA THR A 155 -18.09 -16.00 -97.42
C THR A 155 -18.60 -16.54 -96.08
N ILE A 156 -19.22 -17.73 -96.06
CA ILE A 156 -19.59 -18.44 -94.82
C ILE A 156 -18.35 -18.67 -93.96
N GLN A 157 -17.26 -19.21 -94.53
CA GLN A 157 -16.03 -19.46 -93.78
C GLN A 157 -15.39 -18.17 -93.22
N GLN A 158 -15.53 -17.03 -93.92
CA GLN A 158 -15.11 -15.73 -93.39
C GLN A 158 -16.01 -15.25 -92.25
N LEU A 159 -17.33 -15.36 -92.39
CA LEU A 159 -18.30 -14.98 -91.37
C LEU A 159 -18.18 -15.85 -90.11
N GLU A 160 -17.92 -17.15 -90.25
CA GLU A 160 -17.64 -18.05 -89.12
C GLU A 160 -16.35 -17.66 -88.37
N ARG A 161 -15.31 -17.22 -89.08
CA ARG A 161 -14.07 -16.72 -88.45
C ARG A 161 -14.32 -15.42 -87.70
N GLU A 162 -15.08 -14.50 -88.29
CA GLU A 162 -15.48 -13.24 -87.65
C GLU A 162 -16.38 -13.50 -86.43
N LEU A 163 -17.31 -14.46 -86.52
CA LEU A 163 -18.19 -14.88 -85.42
C LEU A 163 -17.38 -15.48 -84.26
N ASN A 164 -16.48 -16.42 -84.54
CA ASN A 164 -15.60 -17.01 -83.54
C ASN A 164 -14.72 -15.95 -82.85
N ALA A 165 -14.19 -15.00 -83.62
CA ALA A 165 -13.40 -13.91 -83.05
C ALA A 165 -14.25 -12.98 -82.18
N ALA A 166 -15.49 -12.66 -82.58
CA ALA A 166 -16.44 -11.87 -81.78
C ALA A 166 -16.82 -12.56 -80.45
N GLU A 167 -16.96 -13.88 -80.45
CA GLU A 167 -17.18 -14.65 -79.22
C GLU A 167 -15.98 -14.57 -78.27
N VAL A 168 -14.76 -14.73 -78.78
CA VAL A 168 -13.53 -14.63 -77.99
C VAL A 168 -13.37 -13.22 -77.42
N LEU A 169 -13.66 -12.18 -78.21
CA LEU A 169 -13.65 -10.79 -77.75
C LEU A 169 -14.64 -10.56 -76.62
N THR A 170 -15.86 -11.07 -76.73
CA THR A 170 -16.89 -10.97 -75.68
C THR A 170 -16.44 -11.67 -74.41
N LYS A 171 -15.92 -12.91 -74.51
CA LYS A 171 -15.37 -13.65 -73.36
C LYS A 171 -14.25 -12.88 -72.67
N ILE A 172 -13.29 -12.33 -73.43
CA ILE A 172 -12.18 -11.54 -72.86
C ILE A 172 -12.71 -10.28 -72.17
N LYS A 173 -13.66 -9.55 -72.78
CA LYS A 173 -14.31 -8.38 -72.15
C LYS A 173 -15.00 -8.74 -70.84
N ASP A 174 -15.74 -9.84 -70.81
CA ASP A 174 -16.42 -10.32 -69.59
C ASP A 174 -15.42 -10.69 -68.49
N TYR A 175 -14.32 -11.36 -68.83
CA TYR A 175 -13.25 -11.65 -67.87
C TYR A 175 -12.60 -10.38 -67.32
N ILE A 176 -12.32 -9.38 -68.18
CA ILE A 176 -11.80 -8.08 -67.76
C ILE A 176 -12.78 -7.39 -66.81
N ASN A 177 -14.07 -7.38 -67.14
CA ASN A 177 -15.11 -6.75 -66.31
C ASN A 177 -15.23 -7.42 -64.94
N LYS A 178 -15.33 -8.76 -64.90
CA LYS A 178 -15.38 -9.53 -63.64
C LYS A 178 -14.14 -9.28 -62.78
N THR A 179 -12.96 -9.32 -63.38
CA THR A 179 -11.69 -9.09 -62.66
C THR A 179 -11.58 -7.65 -62.16
N SER A 180 -12.06 -6.67 -62.93
CA SER A 180 -12.08 -5.26 -62.52
C SER A 180 -13.03 -5.04 -61.33
N GLN A 181 -14.21 -5.66 -61.33
CA GLN A 181 -15.12 -5.63 -60.19
C GLN A 181 -14.50 -6.27 -58.95
N GLU A 182 -13.78 -7.38 -59.08
CA GLU A 182 -13.05 -8.00 -57.96
C GLU A 182 -11.96 -7.06 -57.41
N ILE A 183 -11.19 -6.40 -58.28
CA ILE A 183 -10.19 -5.41 -57.87
C ILE A 183 -10.83 -4.29 -57.05
N ASP A 184 -11.97 -3.76 -57.49
CA ASP A 184 -12.65 -2.67 -56.78
C ASP A 184 -13.22 -3.11 -55.43
N ARG A 185 -13.76 -4.33 -55.34
CA ARG A 185 -14.17 -4.94 -54.05
C ARG A 185 -12.98 -5.03 -53.09
N LEU A 186 -11.85 -5.58 -53.54
CA LEU A 186 -10.65 -5.72 -52.69
C LEU A 186 -10.06 -4.36 -52.30
N ARG A 187 -10.15 -3.34 -53.18
CA ARG A 187 -9.75 -1.97 -52.85
C ARG A 187 -10.61 -1.37 -51.74
N ASN A 188 -11.92 -1.58 -51.80
CA ASN A 188 -12.83 -1.11 -50.76
C ASN A 188 -12.54 -1.81 -49.42
N GLU A 189 -12.39 -3.14 -49.41
CA GLU A 189 -11.99 -3.90 -48.20
C GLU A 189 -10.67 -3.36 -47.64
N ARG A 190 -9.67 -3.09 -48.49
CA ARG A 190 -8.39 -2.50 -48.06
C ARG A 190 -8.55 -1.12 -47.42
N ILE A 191 -9.46 -0.29 -47.94
CA ILE A 191 -9.74 1.04 -47.39
C ILE A 191 -10.41 0.91 -46.03
N GLU A 192 -11.39 0.01 -45.89
CA GLU A 192 -12.06 -0.29 -44.62
C GLU A 192 -11.08 -0.79 -43.56
N LEU A 193 -10.20 -1.74 -43.90
CA LEU A 193 -9.15 -2.19 -42.99
C LEU A 193 -8.24 -1.03 -42.56
N GLY A 194 -7.93 -0.11 -43.47
CA GLY A 194 -7.16 1.11 -43.17
C GLY A 194 -7.89 2.09 -42.25
N GLN A 195 -9.22 2.18 -42.33
CA GLN A 195 -10.04 2.95 -41.39
C GLN A 195 -10.06 2.28 -40.02
N ARG A 196 -10.40 0.98 -39.95
CA ARG A 196 -10.40 0.20 -38.70
C ARG A 196 -9.07 0.28 -37.96
N MET A 197 -7.96 0.17 -38.68
CA MET A 197 -6.62 0.36 -38.09
C MET A 197 -6.46 1.75 -37.47
N ARG A 198 -6.85 2.81 -38.19
CA ARG A 198 -6.77 4.19 -37.67
C ARG A 198 -7.61 4.34 -36.41
N ASP A 199 -8.84 3.83 -36.40
CA ASP A 199 -9.74 3.91 -35.25
C ASP A 199 -9.17 3.22 -34.01
N ILE A 200 -8.54 2.03 -34.17
CA ILE A 200 -7.86 1.35 -33.07
C ILE A 200 -6.69 2.18 -32.54
N TYR A 201 -5.91 2.82 -33.43
CA TYR A 201 -4.80 3.69 -33.03
C TYR A 201 -5.28 4.93 -32.28
N THR A 202 -6.24 5.67 -32.83
CA THR A 202 -6.68 6.96 -32.29
C THR A 202 -7.57 6.80 -31.07
N ASN A 203 -8.49 5.84 -31.06
CA ASN A 203 -9.48 5.73 -30.00
C ASN A 203 -8.99 4.77 -28.91
N SER A 204 -8.68 3.52 -29.25
CA SER A 204 -8.37 2.51 -28.24
C SER A 204 -6.97 2.68 -27.65
N LEU A 205 -5.93 2.69 -28.49
CA LEU A 205 -4.55 2.73 -28.01
C LEU A 205 -4.18 4.06 -27.37
N MET A 206 -4.65 5.19 -27.90
CA MET A 206 -4.40 6.51 -27.31
C MET A 206 -5.06 6.63 -25.93
N ASN A 207 -6.31 6.17 -25.78
CA ASN A 207 -7.00 6.17 -24.49
C ASN A 207 -6.31 5.26 -23.47
N ILE A 208 -5.94 4.03 -23.87
CA ILE A 208 -5.20 3.11 -22.98
C ILE A 208 -3.86 3.72 -22.58
N LYS A 209 -3.14 4.37 -23.51
CA LYS A 209 -1.88 5.05 -23.21
C LYS A 209 -2.07 6.15 -22.17
N ALA A 210 -3.12 6.97 -22.32
CA ALA A 210 -3.44 8.03 -21.36
C ALA A 210 -3.78 7.45 -19.97
N GLN A 211 -4.63 6.44 -19.91
CA GLN A 211 -4.99 5.75 -18.66
C GLN A 211 -3.78 5.11 -17.97
N ILE A 212 -2.90 4.44 -18.73
CA ILE A 212 -1.65 3.88 -18.19
C ILE A 212 -0.77 4.99 -17.61
N GLN A 213 -0.68 6.15 -18.26
CA GLN A 213 0.14 7.26 -17.78
C GLN A 213 -0.43 7.84 -16.47
N GLU A 214 -1.75 7.99 -16.38
CA GLU A 214 -2.42 8.45 -15.16
C GLU A 214 -2.22 7.47 -14.00
N LEU A 215 -2.44 6.17 -14.23
CA LEU A 215 -2.23 5.15 -13.22
C LEU A 215 -0.76 5.03 -12.79
N LYS A 216 0.20 5.26 -13.70
CA LYS A 216 1.63 5.35 -13.33
C LYS A 216 1.89 6.50 -12.37
N LYS A 217 1.31 7.70 -12.63
CA LYS A 217 1.43 8.84 -11.72
C LYS A 217 0.81 8.54 -10.35
N LYS A 218 -0.40 7.94 -10.33
CA LYS A 218 -1.06 7.51 -9.09
C LYS A 218 -0.21 6.51 -8.30
N ARG A 219 0.32 5.49 -8.98
CA ARG A 219 1.27 4.52 -8.39
C ARG A 219 2.47 5.22 -7.76
N ASP A 220 3.08 6.17 -8.46
CA ASP A 220 4.28 6.85 -7.96
C ASP A 220 3.98 7.71 -6.73
N SER A 221 2.83 8.41 -6.71
CA SER A 221 2.34 9.11 -5.51
C SER A 221 2.17 8.17 -4.32
N ILE A 222 1.46 7.05 -4.51
CA ILE A 222 1.21 6.06 -3.45
C ILE A 222 2.53 5.47 -2.94
N VAL A 223 3.48 5.19 -3.83
CA VAL A 223 4.81 4.68 -3.43
C VAL A 223 5.55 5.70 -2.57
N ASN A 224 5.52 6.98 -2.94
CA ASN A 224 6.14 8.04 -2.15
C ASN A 224 5.48 8.18 -0.77
N GLU A 225 4.15 8.14 -0.70
CA GLU A 225 3.40 8.16 0.57
C GLU A 225 3.76 6.95 1.44
N ILE A 226 3.88 5.75 0.87
CA ILE A 226 4.33 4.55 1.61
C ILE A 226 5.75 4.74 2.16
N VAL A 227 6.65 5.36 1.41
CA VAL A 227 8.02 5.64 1.88
C VAL A 227 8.01 6.61 3.06
N GLN A 228 7.21 7.68 3.00
CA GLN A 228 7.03 8.62 4.10
C GLN A 228 6.40 7.97 5.34
N LEU A 229 5.38 7.12 5.16
CA LEU A 229 4.78 6.37 6.27
C LEU A 229 5.75 5.37 6.90
N LYS A 230 6.62 4.74 6.09
CA LYS A 230 7.67 3.86 6.61
C LYS A 230 8.68 4.61 7.47
N SER A 231 9.17 5.76 7.01
CA SER A 231 10.11 6.57 7.80
C SER A 231 9.48 7.05 9.11
N ARG A 232 8.22 7.52 9.06
CA ARG A 232 7.46 7.89 10.27
C ARG A 232 7.24 6.71 11.22
N ARG A 233 6.93 5.52 10.71
CA ARG A 233 6.80 4.31 11.53
C ARG A 233 8.11 3.98 12.23
N ASP A 234 9.23 4.10 11.52
CA ASP A 234 10.53 3.72 12.06
C ASP A 234 11.02 4.72 13.11
N SER A 235 10.74 6.03 12.95
CA SER A 235 10.98 7.01 14.01
C SER A 235 10.10 6.78 15.24
N LEU A 236 8.81 6.45 15.06
CA LEU A 236 7.92 6.09 16.18
C LEU A 236 8.37 4.82 16.89
N LYS A 237 8.90 3.82 16.17
CA LYS A 237 9.47 2.62 16.78
C LYS A 237 10.69 2.95 17.64
N ALA A 238 11.61 3.77 17.14
CA ALA A 238 12.78 4.21 17.90
C ALA A 238 12.34 4.92 19.18
N ARG A 239 11.41 5.89 19.07
CA ARG A 239 10.88 6.62 20.23
C ARG A 239 10.19 5.70 21.24
N ARG A 240 9.40 4.73 20.76
CA ARG A 240 8.77 3.72 21.63
C ARG A 240 9.81 2.91 22.39
N ASP A 241 10.88 2.51 21.74
CA ASP A 241 11.92 1.68 22.33
C ASP A 241 12.75 2.48 23.36
N GLU A 242 13.05 3.75 23.07
CA GLU A 242 13.60 4.70 24.05
C GLU A 242 12.72 4.80 25.31
N LEU A 243 11.42 5.09 25.14
CA LEU A 243 10.48 5.20 26.27
C LEU A 243 10.39 3.89 27.08
N LYS A 244 10.37 2.74 26.39
CA LYS A 244 10.40 1.42 27.04
C LYS A 244 11.66 1.19 27.88
N THR A 245 12.80 1.80 27.53
CA THR A 245 14.03 1.71 28.34
C THR A 245 14.07 2.72 29.49
N GLN A 246 13.43 3.89 29.35
CA GLN A 246 13.43 4.92 30.40
C GLN A 246 12.49 4.58 31.56
N ILE A 247 11.30 4.03 31.28
CA ILE A 247 10.31 3.64 32.31
C ILE A 247 10.88 2.66 33.37
N PRO A 248 11.60 1.58 33.02
CA PRO A 248 12.18 0.68 34.01
C PRO A 248 13.33 1.34 34.78
N LYS A 249 14.14 2.20 34.15
CA LYS A 249 15.18 2.99 34.86
C LYS A 249 14.56 3.86 35.95
N LYS A 250 13.50 4.61 35.62
CA LYS A 250 12.74 5.39 36.62
C LYS A 250 12.10 4.51 37.69
N SER A 251 11.65 3.31 37.32
CA SER A 251 11.09 2.35 38.29
C SER A 251 12.14 1.83 39.27
N ALA A 252 13.38 1.62 38.82
CA ALA A 252 14.51 1.26 39.68
C ALA A 252 14.88 2.42 40.61
N GLU A 253 15.01 3.66 40.10
CA GLU A 253 15.24 4.86 40.93
C GLU A 253 14.19 5.01 42.04
N ILE A 254 12.90 4.83 41.71
CA ILE A 254 11.81 4.88 42.70
C ILE A 254 11.96 3.77 43.74
N LYS A 255 12.37 2.56 43.33
CA LYS A 255 12.60 1.44 44.25
C LYS A 255 13.72 1.75 45.23
N GLU A 256 14.87 2.23 44.75
CA GLU A 256 16.00 2.63 45.60
C GLU A 256 15.62 3.72 46.60
N LEU A 257 14.84 4.73 46.19
CA LEU A 257 14.34 5.76 47.08
C LEU A 257 13.38 5.20 48.14
N ARG A 258 12.54 4.21 47.78
CA ARG A 258 11.64 3.53 48.72
C ARG A 258 12.41 2.67 49.73
N ASP A 259 13.50 2.05 49.31
CA ASP A 259 14.34 1.25 50.19
C ASP A 259 15.07 2.18 51.19
N LYS A 260 15.65 3.29 50.73
CA LYS A 260 16.21 4.36 51.61
C LYS A 260 15.17 4.93 52.57
N LEU A 261 13.93 5.10 52.11
CA LEU A 261 12.82 5.56 52.95
C LEU A 261 12.53 4.57 54.08
N ARG A 262 12.59 3.25 53.82
CA ARG A 262 12.41 2.22 54.86
C ARG A 262 13.54 2.29 55.88
N GLU A 263 14.79 2.34 55.43
CA GLU A 263 15.97 2.45 56.30
C GLU A 263 15.87 3.66 57.25
N LEU A 264 15.52 4.85 56.73
CA LEU A 264 15.33 6.03 57.58
C LEU A 264 14.18 5.88 58.58
N ASN A 265 13.07 5.24 58.20
CA ASN A 265 11.97 5.00 59.13
C ASN A 265 12.38 4.00 60.23
N ASP A 266 13.16 2.98 59.90
CA ASP A 266 13.68 2.01 60.87
C ASP A 266 14.65 2.70 61.85
N GLU A 267 15.51 3.61 61.37
CA GLU A 267 16.36 4.45 62.23
C GLU A 267 15.52 5.34 63.15
N ILE A 268 14.51 6.03 62.62
CA ILE A 268 13.59 6.87 63.42
C ILE A 268 12.94 6.02 64.52
N ASN A 269 12.41 4.85 64.18
CA ASN A 269 11.78 3.94 65.15
C ASN A 269 12.77 3.52 66.25
N LYS A 270 14.02 3.20 65.87
CA LYS A 270 15.09 2.88 66.84
C LYS A 270 15.36 4.05 67.79
N TYR A 271 15.53 5.27 67.27
CA TYR A 271 15.77 6.45 68.12
C TYR A 271 14.56 6.81 68.98
N GLN A 272 13.34 6.61 68.49
CA GLN A 272 12.12 6.78 69.28
C GLN A 272 12.06 5.80 70.45
N LEU A 273 12.41 4.53 70.24
CA LEU A 273 12.49 3.54 71.32
C LEU A 273 13.54 3.91 72.36
N LEU A 274 14.72 4.38 71.92
CA LEU A 274 15.77 4.87 72.81
C LEU A 274 15.31 6.09 73.61
N LEU A 275 14.57 7.02 72.99
CA LEU A 275 14.02 8.20 73.67
C LEU A 275 13.01 7.82 74.74
N ILE A 276 12.12 6.87 74.45
CA ILE A 276 11.16 6.34 75.43
C ILE A 276 11.90 5.67 76.60
N ALA A 277 12.93 4.88 76.31
CA ALA A 277 13.76 4.23 77.33
C ALA A 277 14.52 5.24 78.19
N ALA A 278 15.10 6.28 77.59
CA ALA A 278 15.80 7.36 78.29
C ALA A 278 14.85 8.11 79.24
N ARG A 279 13.68 8.52 78.74
CA ARG A 279 12.63 9.18 79.56
C ARG A 279 12.17 8.30 80.73
N LYS A 280 11.96 7.00 80.48
CA LYS A 280 11.58 6.04 81.53
C LYS A 280 12.69 5.86 82.57
N SER A 281 13.95 5.80 82.14
CA SER A 281 15.11 5.69 83.02
C SER A 281 15.29 6.95 83.88
N LYS A 282 15.12 8.13 83.30
CA LYS A 282 15.16 9.42 84.02
C LYS A 282 14.08 9.47 85.10
N ASN A 283 12.84 9.12 84.75
CA ASN A 283 11.73 9.05 85.71
C ASN A 283 11.94 8.01 86.81
N LEU A 284 12.60 6.89 86.51
CA LEU A 284 12.95 5.89 87.52
C LEU A 284 14.06 6.40 88.45
N ALA A 285 15.06 7.10 87.91
CA ALA A 285 16.13 7.69 88.70
C ALA A 285 15.61 8.80 89.63
N THR A 286 14.71 9.67 89.16
CA THR A 286 14.07 10.68 90.02
C THR A 286 13.24 10.02 91.11
N LYS A 287 12.44 9.00 90.79
CA LYS A 287 11.70 8.22 91.80
C LYS A 287 12.61 7.55 92.82
N LYS A 288 13.73 6.96 92.40
CA LYS A 288 14.71 6.37 93.32
C LYS A 288 15.35 7.42 94.22
N GLN A 289 15.68 8.60 93.69
CA GLN A 289 16.21 9.71 94.49
C GLN A 289 15.15 10.24 95.47
N GLU A 290 13.89 10.33 95.07
CA GLU A 290 12.77 10.68 95.97
C GLU A 290 12.59 9.63 97.06
N GLU A 291 12.61 8.33 96.72
CA GLU A 291 12.55 7.23 97.69
C GLU A 291 13.76 7.21 98.63
N GLU A 292 14.97 7.48 98.13
CA GLU A 292 16.19 7.60 98.94
C GLU A 292 16.12 8.82 99.86
N ARG A 293 15.67 9.98 99.38
CA ARG A 293 15.44 11.17 100.21
C ARG A 293 14.38 10.91 101.29
N LEU A 294 13.26 10.27 100.95
CA LEU A 294 12.24 9.88 101.91
C LEU A 294 12.79 8.88 102.94
N ARG A 295 13.64 7.93 102.51
CA ARG A 295 14.32 7.00 103.43
C ARG A 295 15.34 7.71 104.32
N GLU A 296 16.09 8.69 103.81
CA GLU A 296 17.03 9.48 104.59
C GLU A 296 16.31 10.39 105.58
N GLU A 297 15.20 11.02 105.19
CA GLU A 297 14.34 11.78 106.09
C GLU A 297 13.71 10.88 107.16
N ALA A 298 13.24 9.68 106.79
CA ALA A 298 12.75 8.69 107.73
C ALA A 298 13.87 8.19 108.67
N ARG A 299 15.09 7.99 108.18
CA ARG A 299 16.26 7.63 109.00
C ARG A 299 16.64 8.75 109.96
N LYS A 300 16.69 10.00 109.51
CA LYS A 300 16.95 11.17 110.36
C LYS A 300 15.89 11.32 111.45
N LYS A 301 14.60 11.19 111.10
CA LYS A 301 13.52 11.18 112.08
C LYS A 301 13.66 10.03 113.08
N ALA A 302 14.05 8.83 112.63
CA ALA A 302 14.29 7.70 113.52
C ALA A 302 15.51 7.92 114.44
N GLU A 303 16.60 8.50 113.93
CA GLU A 303 17.80 8.87 114.70
C GLU A 303 17.52 9.98 115.73
N GLU A 304 16.75 11.01 115.35
CA GLU A 304 16.28 12.06 116.25
C GLU A 304 15.40 11.50 117.38
N SER A 305 14.46 10.61 117.05
CA SER A 305 13.65 9.87 118.03
C SER A 305 14.51 9.03 118.97
N LEU A 306 15.55 8.37 118.45
CA LEU A 306 16.48 7.55 119.25
C LEU A 306 17.36 8.42 120.16
N GLN A 307 17.84 9.57 119.68
CA GLN A 307 18.60 10.54 120.49
C GLN A 307 17.77 11.18 121.61
N ARG A 308 16.47 11.44 121.38
CA ARG A 308 15.55 11.93 122.44
C ARG A 308 15.27 10.87 123.51
N LEU A 309 15.13 9.60 123.10
CA LEU A 309 15.07 8.45 124.01
C LEU A 309 16.32 8.34 124.89
N MET A 310 17.51 8.50 124.32
CA MET A 310 18.78 8.48 125.07
C MET A 310 18.94 9.65 126.06
N LYS A 311 18.22 10.76 125.85
CA LYS A 311 18.22 11.94 126.75
C LYS A 311 17.18 11.86 127.89
N GLY A 312 16.35 10.81 127.94
CA GLY A 312 15.44 10.55 129.07
C GLY A 312 14.10 11.30 129.04
N GLU A 313 13.72 11.88 127.90
CA GLU A 313 12.41 12.54 127.72
C GLU A 313 11.30 11.51 127.40
N ARG A 314 10.07 11.72 127.89
CA ARG A 314 8.92 10.84 127.56
C ARG A 314 8.53 11.04 126.09
N VAL A 315 8.63 9.99 125.28
CA VAL A 315 8.25 10.00 123.86
C VAL A 315 7.00 9.14 123.66
N ASP A 316 5.99 9.68 122.97
CA ASP A 316 4.73 8.98 122.67
C ASP A 316 4.90 7.92 121.57
N LEU A 317 4.15 6.81 121.66
CA LEU A 317 4.27 5.65 120.77
C LEU A 317 4.02 5.99 119.29
N ASN A 318 3.11 6.93 119.02
CA ASN A 318 2.82 7.40 117.67
C ASN A 318 4.02 8.13 117.02
N TYR A 319 4.81 8.84 117.84
CA TYR A 319 6.00 9.56 117.40
C TYR A 319 7.18 8.62 117.10
N LEU A 320 7.25 7.47 117.79
CA LEU A 320 8.26 6.44 117.59
C LEU A 320 8.06 5.59 116.33
N LEU A 321 6.80 5.39 115.93
CA LEU A 321 6.44 4.65 114.71
C LEU A 321 6.44 5.53 113.45
N GLY A 322 6.72 6.83 113.59
CA GLY A 322 6.74 7.78 112.47
C GLY A 322 5.35 8.05 111.87
N LEU A 323 4.27 7.78 112.62
CA LEU A 323 2.89 8.06 112.23
C LEU A 323 2.44 9.34 112.95
N GLY A 324 2.76 10.47 112.33
CA GLY A 324 2.32 11.81 112.72
C GLY A 324 1.88 12.59 111.50
#